data_AF-A0A847X2F3-F1
#
_entry.id   AF-A0A847X2F3-F1
#
_cell.length_a   1.000
_cell.length_b   1.000
_cell.length_c   1.000
_cell.angle_alpha   90.00
_cell.angle_beta   90.00
_cell.angle_gamma   90.00
#
_symmetry.space_group_name_H-M   'P 1'
#
loop_
_entity.id
_entity.type
_entity.pdbx_description
1 polymer ?
#
loop_
_entity_poly.entity_id
_entity_poly.type
_entity_poly.pdbx_seq_one_letter_code
_entity_poly.pdbx_strand_id
1 'polypeptide(L)'
;YELLDGEDRFEIGFQPSHNYASIASDLYMYLTTPQRTYWFTFSVSNGYSGMTLIPVTDPTRADAAPDGPRELLALGSDDPQDLDALRSLRFYALDEDMTFWFEPPNEGEPAPAYVMVPEIGLSLWYGAGQLTDDATADRDPMPRGLFKPDRCRDELPERAWP
;
A
#
# COMPACT_ATOMS: atom_id res chain seq x y z
N TYR A 1 7.21 8.63 -2.70
CA TYR A 1 6.75 9.54 -1.64
C TYR A 1 7.50 9.24 -0.37
N GLU A 2 7.87 10.25 0.40
CA GLU A 2 8.72 10.07 1.57
C GLU A 2 8.12 10.69 2.83
N LEU A 3 8.44 10.06 3.95
CA LEU A 3 8.23 10.54 5.31
C LEU A 3 9.54 10.32 6.07
N LEU A 4 10.06 11.38 6.69
CA LEU A 4 11.30 11.35 7.47
C LEU A 4 10.98 11.51 8.96
N ASP A 5 11.61 10.69 9.80
CA ASP A 5 11.54 10.79 11.27
C ASP A 5 12.92 10.55 11.88
N GLY A 6 13.59 11.64 12.29
CA GLY A 6 14.99 11.60 12.68
C GLY A 6 15.88 11.16 11.51
N GLU A 7 16.57 10.03 11.67
CA GLU A 7 17.41 9.40 10.64
C GLU A 7 16.66 8.34 9.81
N ASP A 8 15.45 7.95 10.24
CA ASP A 8 14.66 6.92 9.58
C ASP A 8 13.88 7.50 8.39
N ARG A 9 13.88 6.73 7.29
CA ARG A 9 13.18 7.07 6.06
C ARG A 9 12.13 6.01 5.76
N PHE A 10 10.90 6.48 5.54
CA PHE A 10 9.77 5.68 5.11
C PHE A 10 9.39 6.10 3.69
N GLU A 11 9.22 5.13 2.81
CA GLU A 11 8.89 5.37 1.40
C GLU A 11 7.58 4.69 1.03
N ILE A 12 6.64 5.45 0.48
CA ILE A 12 5.54 4.90 -0.30
C ILE A 12 5.85 5.08 -1.78
N GLY A 13 5.66 4.04 -2.57
CA GLY A 13 5.65 4.18 -4.02
C GLY A 13 4.65 3.25 -4.69
N PHE A 14 4.61 3.36 -6.00
CA PHE A 14 3.70 2.62 -6.84
C PHE A 14 4.49 1.82 -7.87
N GLN A 15 4.02 0.60 -8.09
CA GLN A 15 4.63 -0.38 -8.97
C GLN A 15 3.57 -0.81 -9.98
N PRO A 16 3.74 -0.50 -11.28
CA PRO A 16 2.79 -0.95 -12.30
C PRO A 16 2.78 -2.47 -12.39
N SER A 17 1.60 -3.03 -12.58
CA SER A 17 1.41 -4.44 -12.92
C SER A 17 1.52 -4.65 -14.44
N HIS A 18 1.82 -5.87 -14.88
CA HIS A 18 1.77 -6.23 -16.29
C HIS A 18 0.33 -6.22 -16.82
N ASN A 19 -0.63 -6.57 -15.96
CA ASN A 19 -2.07 -6.47 -16.16
C ASN A 19 -2.68 -5.56 -15.09
N TYR A 20 -3.85 -5.92 -14.55
CA TYR A 20 -4.47 -5.20 -13.43
C TYR A 20 -4.01 -5.78 -12.10
N ALA A 21 -3.52 -4.92 -11.20
CA ALA A 21 -3.17 -5.30 -9.83
C ALA A 21 -4.43 -5.61 -8.99
N SER A 22 -5.52 -4.88 -9.25
CA SER A 22 -6.87 -5.20 -8.77
C SER A 22 -7.92 -4.62 -9.72
N ILE A 23 -9.21 -4.86 -9.43
CA ILE A 23 -10.30 -4.21 -10.17
C ILE A 23 -10.29 -2.68 -10.06
N ALA A 24 -9.60 -2.13 -9.05
CA ALA A 24 -9.62 -0.71 -8.72
C ALA A 24 -8.39 0.06 -9.25
N SER A 25 -7.30 -0.62 -9.58
CA SER A 25 -6.06 0.00 -10.04
C SER A 25 -5.15 -1.01 -10.77
N ASP A 26 -4.39 -0.51 -11.74
CA ASP A 26 -3.27 -1.22 -12.37
C ASP A 26 -1.94 -1.10 -11.60
N LEU A 27 -1.95 -0.41 -10.44
CA LEU A 27 -0.78 -0.19 -9.59
C LEU A 27 -0.87 -1.03 -8.29
N TYR A 28 0.26 -1.61 -7.90
CA TYR A 28 0.51 -1.99 -6.51
C TYR A 28 1.05 -0.78 -5.75
N MET A 29 0.67 -0.64 -4.48
CA MET A 29 1.37 0.24 -3.55
C MET A 29 2.38 -0.57 -2.74
N TYR A 30 3.58 -0.02 -2.54
CA TYR A 30 4.51 -0.53 -1.53
C TYR A 30 4.76 0.51 -0.45
N LEU A 31 5.03 0.02 0.77
CA LEU A 31 5.59 0.80 1.87
C LEU A 31 6.93 0.17 2.28
N THR A 32 8.01 0.92 2.16
CA THR A 32 9.33 0.54 2.67
C THR A 32 9.59 1.25 4.00
N THR A 33 9.85 0.46 5.04
CA THR A 33 10.33 0.90 6.36
C THR A 33 11.82 0.59 6.49
N PRO A 34 12.50 1.01 7.58
CA PRO A 34 13.86 0.55 7.87
C PRO A 34 13.98 -0.97 8.03
N GLN A 35 12.89 -1.67 8.35
CA GLN A 35 12.91 -3.12 8.58
C GLN A 35 12.57 -3.95 7.35
N ARG A 36 11.57 -3.54 6.55
CA ARG A 36 11.08 -4.33 5.41
C ARG A 36 10.22 -3.54 4.43
N THR A 37 9.81 -4.18 3.34
CA THR A 37 8.84 -3.64 2.39
C THR A 37 7.54 -4.45 2.44
N TYR A 38 6.42 -3.74 2.53
CA TYR A 38 5.06 -4.28 2.50
C TYR A 38 4.40 -3.92 1.19
N TRP A 39 3.54 -4.81 0.68
CA TRP A 39 2.89 -4.67 -0.62
C TRP A 39 1.38 -4.72 -0.48
N PHE A 40 0.68 -3.91 -1.29
CA PHE A 40 -0.76 -3.75 -1.20
C PHE A 40 -1.40 -3.59 -2.57
N THR A 41 -2.61 -4.12 -2.72
CA THR A 41 -3.56 -3.75 -3.77
C THR A 41 -4.60 -2.77 -3.24
N PHE A 42 -5.31 -2.10 -4.15
CA PHE A 42 -6.41 -1.21 -3.79
C PHE A 42 -7.76 -1.94 -3.86
N SER A 43 -8.61 -1.67 -2.89
CA SER A 43 -10.02 -2.03 -2.89
C SER A 43 -10.86 -0.78 -2.67
N VAL A 44 -11.93 -0.64 -3.44
CA VAL A 44 -12.91 0.44 -3.32
C VAL A 44 -14.26 -0.13 -2.95
N SER A 45 -14.92 0.49 -1.98
CA SER A 45 -16.27 0.10 -1.59
C SER A 45 -17.29 0.83 -2.46
N ASN A 46 -18.28 0.12 -2.99
CA ASN A 46 -19.35 0.71 -3.80
C ASN A 46 -20.09 1.82 -3.00
N GLY A 47 -20.00 3.08 -3.45
CA GLY A 47 -20.65 4.25 -2.82
C GLY A 47 -19.67 5.38 -2.48
N TYR A 48 -20.02 6.27 -1.54
CA TYR A 48 -19.15 7.35 -1.03
C TYR A 48 -18.02 6.84 -0.09
N SER A 49 -17.77 5.53 -0.10
CA SER A 49 -16.81 4.89 0.81
C SER A 49 -15.42 4.90 0.21
N GLY A 50 -14.43 5.22 1.04
CA GLY A 50 -13.06 5.46 0.62
C GLY A 50 -12.29 4.23 0.14
N MET A 51 -11.02 4.46 -0.18
CA MET A 51 -10.08 3.45 -0.64
C MET A 51 -9.47 2.70 0.55
N THR A 52 -9.37 1.38 0.44
CA THR A 52 -8.74 0.50 1.43
C THR A 52 -7.63 -0.29 0.75
N LEU A 53 -6.54 -0.52 1.47
CA LEU A 53 -5.43 -1.35 1.02
C LEU A 53 -5.64 -2.80 1.47
N ILE A 54 -5.35 -3.74 0.58
CA ILE A 54 -5.32 -5.18 0.89
C ILE A 54 -3.88 -5.65 0.83
N PRO A 55 -3.32 -6.19 1.92
CA PRO A 55 -1.94 -6.65 1.92
C PRO A 55 -1.81 -7.89 1.05
N VAL A 56 -0.73 -7.93 0.27
CA VAL A 56 -0.39 -9.03 -0.65
C VAL A 56 1.09 -9.41 -0.46
N THR A 57 1.47 -10.60 -0.92
CA THR A 57 2.88 -10.95 -1.06
C THR A 57 3.59 -10.06 -2.07
N ASP A 58 4.92 -10.05 -2.07
CA ASP A 58 5.70 -9.28 -3.05
C ASP A 58 5.36 -9.69 -4.51
N PRO A 59 4.82 -8.77 -5.32
CA PRO A 59 4.36 -9.06 -6.69
C PRO A 59 5.51 -9.12 -7.71
N THR A 60 6.73 -8.76 -7.31
CA THR A 60 7.93 -8.82 -8.17
C THR A 60 8.60 -10.19 -8.14
N ARG A 61 8.21 -11.07 -7.21
CA ARG A 61 8.78 -12.41 -7.09
C ARG A 61 8.33 -13.32 -8.24
N ALA A 62 9.20 -14.27 -8.58
CA ALA A 62 8.93 -15.23 -9.65
C ALA A 62 7.71 -16.14 -9.36
N ASP A 63 7.38 -16.39 -8.10
CA ASP A 63 6.21 -17.19 -7.71
C ASP A 63 4.87 -16.44 -7.86
N ALA A 64 4.90 -15.12 -8.02
CA ALA A 64 3.73 -14.31 -8.37
C ALA A 64 3.40 -14.36 -9.88
N ALA A 65 4.31 -14.85 -10.73
CA ALA A 65 4.13 -14.80 -12.19
C ALA A 65 2.89 -15.51 -12.75
N PRO A 66 2.45 -16.67 -12.24
CA PRO A 66 1.31 -17.37 -12.81
C PRO A 66 -0.02 -16.65 -12.60
N ASP A 67 -0.26 -16.13 -11.38
CA ASP A 67 -1.59 -15.72 -10.91
C ASP A 67 -1.59 -14.35 -10.19
N GLY A 68 -0.44 -13.69 -10.09
CA GLY A 68 -0.23 -12.51 -9.25
C GLY A 68 0.19 -12.85 -7.82
N PRO A 69 0.45 -11.84 -6.98
CA PRO A 69 0.74 -12.03 -5.57
C PRO A 69 -0.47 -12.57 -4.81
N ARG A 70 -0.23 -13.31 -3.73
CA ARG A 70 -1.29 -13.86 -2.88
C ARG A 70 -1.78 -12.80 -1.89
N GLU A 71 -3.09 -12.67 -1.74
CA GLU A 71 -3.70 -11.87 -0.67
C GLU A 71 -3.38 -12.46 0.71
N LEU A 72 -3.01 -11.58 1.64
CA LEU A 72 -2.67 -11.95 3.02
C LEU A 72 -3.87 -11.80 3.97
N LEU A 73 -4.84 -10.96 3.61
CA LEU A 73 -6.09 -10.78 4.33
C LEU A 73 -7.28 -11.01 3.39
N ALA A 74 -8.24 -11.82 3.82
CA ALA A 74 -9.48 -12.00 3.08
C ALA A 74 -10.49 -10.89 3.44
N LEU A 75 -11.01 -10.18 2.44
CA LEU A 75 -12.02 -9.12 2.61
C LEU A 75 -13.30 -9.58 3.32
N GLY A 76 -13.63 -10.86 3.23
CA GLY A 76 -14.78 -11.48 3.90
C GLY A 76 -14.43 -12.24 5.18
N SER A 77 -13.25 -12.01 5.76
CA SER A 77 -12.85 -12.65 7.01
C SER A 77 -13.75 -12.18 8.16
N ASP A 78 -14.28 -13.13 8.94
CA ASP A 78 -14.95 -12.85 10.21
C ASP A 78 -13.95 -12.83 11.38
N ASP A 79 -12.65 -13.04 11.13
CA ASP A 79 -11.62 -12.96 12.15
C ASP A 79 -11.48 -11.51 12.66
N PRO A 80 -11.62 -11.26 13.98
CA PRO A 80 -11.53 -9.91 14.52
C PRO A 80 -10.20 -9.21 14.23
N GLN A 81 -9.08 -9.95 14.19
CA GLN A 81 -7.76 -9.37 13.91
C GLN A 81 -7.66 -8.93 12.46
N ASP A 82 -8.20 -9.71 11.52
CA ASP A 82 -8.22 -9.34 10.10
C ASP A 82 -9.11 -8.12 9.87
N LEU A 83 -10.27 -8.06 10.53
CA LEU A 83 -11.18 -6.91 10.45
C LEU A 83 -10.54 -5.64 10.99
N ASP A 84 -9.79 -5.72 12.10
CA ASP A 84 -9.09 -4.56 12.67
C ASP A 84 -7.92 -4.12 11.79
N ALA A 85 -7.20 -5.05 11.16
CA ALA A 85 -6.20 -4.74 10.15
C ALA A 85 -6.83 -4.03 8.95
N LEU A 86 -7.89 -4.58 8.35
CA LEU A 86 -8.58 -3.96 7.21
C LEU A 86 -9.13 -2.55 7.53
N ARG A 87 -9.63 -2.32 8.76
CA ARG A 87 -10.10 -1.00 9.20
C ARG A 87 -8.99 0.04 9.33
N SER A 88 -7.75 -0.39 9.57
CA SER A 88 -6.57 0.48 9.74
C SER A 88 -5.79 0.72 8.45
N LEU A 89 -6.17 0.06 7.36
CA LEU A 89 -5.52 0.17 6.06
C LEU A 89 -6.24 1.13 5.10
N ARG A 90 -6.84 2.20 5.63
CA ARG A 90 -7.48 3.24 4.80
C ARG A 90 -6.43 4.05 4.06
N PHE A 91 -6.60 4.17 2.76
CA PHE A 91 -5.73 4.96 1.90
C PHE A 91 -6.42 6.25 1.48
N TYR A 92 -5.65 7.33 1.52
CA TYR A 92 -6.07 8.62 0.99
C TYR A 92 -4.98 9.17 0.07
N ALA A 93 -5.37 9.40 -1.19
CA ALA A 93 -4.66 10.27 -2.11
C ALA A 93 -5.30 11.66 -2.08
N LEU A 94 -4.48 12.70 -2.13
CA LEU A 94 -4.93 14.08 -2.15
C LEU A 94 -4.22 14.88 -3.25
N ASP A 95 -4.92 15.90 -3.77
CA ASP A 95 -4.34 16.91 -4.65
C ASP A 95 -3.61 18.02 -3.87
N GLU A 96 -3.11 19.02 -4.60
CA GLU A 96 -2.36 20.15 -4.03
C GLU A 96 -3.18 20.99 -3.05
N ASP A 97 -4.50 21.03 -3.23
CA ASP A 97 -5.47 21.74 -2.38
C ASP A 97 -5.92 20.89 -1.16
N MET A 98 -5.32 19.70 -0.98
CA MET A 98 -5.69 18.71 0.04
C MET A 98 -7.13 18.19 -0.12
N THR A 99 -7.65 18.20 -1.34
CA THR A 99 -8.92 17.54 -1.66
C THR A 99 -8.67 16.05 -1.84
N PHE A 100 -9.50 15.23 -1.18
CA PHE A 100 -9.43 13.78 -1.30
C PHE A 100 -9.84 13.32 -2.69
N TRP A 101 -9.03 12.43 -3.26
CA TRP A 101 -9.40 11.69 -4.45
C TRP A 101 -10.47 10.67 -4.12
N PHE A 102 -11.30 10.39 -5.11
CA PHE A 102 -12.36 9.39 -5.01
C PHE A 102 -11.90 8.01 -5.48
N GLU A 103 -10.97 7.96 -6.43
CA GLU A 103 -10.46 6.73 -7.04
C GLU A 103 -8.97 6.55 -6.73
N PRO A 104 -8.48 5.30 -6.66
CA PRO A 104 -7.06 5.01 -6.55
C PRO A 104 -6.27 5.55 -7.74
N PRO A 105 -4.98 5.83 -7.59
CA PRO A 105 -4.13 6.22 -8.71
C PRO A 105 -4.02 5.08 -9.74
N ASN A 106 -3.95 5.43 -11.03
CA ASN A 106 -3.63 4.51 -12.12
C ASN A 106 -2.40 4.96 -12.90
N GLU A 107 -1.81 4.04 -13.67
CA GLU A 107 -0.73 4.35 -14.59
C GLU A 107 -1.17 5.37 -15.65
N GLY A 108 -0.29 6.34 -15.94
CA GLY A 108 -0.54 7.37 -16.95
C GLY A 108 -1.39 8.55 -16.46
N GLU A 109 -1.97 8.44 -15.26
CA GLU A 109 -2.65 9.56 -14.59
C GLU A 109 -1.65 10.42 -13.81
N PRO A 110 -2.00 11.69 -13.50
CA PRO A 110 -1.21 12.49 -12.57
C PRO A 110 -0.99 11.73 -11.25
N ALA A 111 0.19 11.86 -10.64
CA ALA A 111 0.45 11.29 -9.33
C ALA A 111 -0.21 12.14 -8.23
N PRO A 112 -0.74 11.55 -7.14
CA PRO A 112 -1.22 12.31 -5.99
C PRO A 112 -0.19 13.32 -5.48
N ALA A 113 -0.61 14.52 -5.08
CA ALA A 113 0.30 15.48 -4.44
C ALA A 113 0.66 15.03 -3.02
N TYR A 114 -0.25 14.29 -2.37
CA TYR A 114 -0.04 13.72 -1.05
C TYR A 114 -0.65 12.33 -0.94
N VAL A 115 -0.03 11.50 -0.11
CA VAL A 115 -0.54 10.17 0.25
C VAL A 115 -0.53 10.03 1.76
N MET A 116 -1.57 9.41 2.32
CA MET A 116 -1.60 9.03 3.74
C MET A 116 -2.32 7.70 3.96
N VAL A 117 -1.76 6.93 4.89
CA VAL A 117 -2.38 5.72 5.46
C VAL A 117 -2.37 5.91 6.98
N PRO A 118 -3.27 6.74 7.54
CA PRO A 118 -3.09 7.30 8.89
C PRO A 118 -2.95 6.28 10.00
N GLU A 119 -3.59 5.11 9.87
CA GLU A 119 -3.54 4.05 10.88
C GLU A 119 -2.51 2.95 10.58
N ILE A 120 -1.72 3.02 9.50
CA ILE A 120 -0.77 1.94 9.15
C ILE A 120 0.27 1.68 10.24
N GLY A 121 0.74 2.71 10.93
CA GLY A 121 1.68 2.55 12.05
C GLY A 121 1.09 1.74 13.20
N LEU A 122 -0.24 1.75 13.38
CA LEU A 122 -0.92 0.91 14.37
C LEU A 122 -0.89 -0.56 13.93
N SER A 123 -1.21 -0.82 12.66
CA SER A 123 -1.17 -2.16 12.06
C SER A 123 0.24 -2.75 12.13
N LEU A 124 1.25 -1.96 11.80
CA LEU A 124 2.66 -2.37 11.87
C LEU A 124 3.15 -2.59 13.31
N TRP A 125 2.59 -1.90 14.30
CA TRP A 125 2.97 -2.10 15.70
C TRP A 125 2.35 -3.35 16.33
N TYR A 126 1.08 -3.65 16.04
CA TYR A 126 0.34 -4.73 16.69
C TYR A 126 0.17 -5.99 15.84
N GLY A 127 0.35 -5.89 14.52
CA GLY A 127 0.01 -6.95 13.56
C GLY A 127 0.83 -6.92 12.28
N ALA A 128 2.11 -6.55 12.34
CA ALA A 128 2.98 -6.52 11.14
C ALA A 128 2.96 -7.84 10.35
N GLY A 129 2.91 -8.98 11.03
CA GLY A 129 2.83 -10.30 10.41
C GLY A 129 1.53 -10.59 9.62
N GLN A 130 0.50 -9.76 9.76
CA GLN A 130 -0.70 -9.83 8.89
C GLN A 130 -0.48 -9.13 7.54
N LEU A 131 0.54 -8.29 7.43
CA LEU A 131 0.81 -7.44 6.27
C LEU A 131 1.95 -7.98 5.38
N THR A 132 2.60 -9.08 5.78
CA THR A 132 3.70 -9.71 5.06
C THR A 132 3.65 -11.22 5.21
N ASP A 133 4.26 -11.97 4.29
CA ASP A 133 4.49 -13.41 4.41
C ASP A 133 5.83 -13.75 5.11
N ASP A 134 6.55 -12.76 5.63
CA ASP A 134 7.70 -12.95 6.50
C ASP A 134 7.28 -13.45 7.88
N ALA A 135 7.53 -14.73 8.16
CA ALA A 135 7.24 -15.37 9.44
C ALA A 135 8.02 -14.79 10.63
N THR A 136 9.05 -13.98 10.38
CA THR A 136 9.85 -13.29 11.40
C THR A 136 9.39 -11.86 11.67
N ALA A 137 8.32 -11.42 11.00
CA ALA A 137 7.78 -10.07 11.13
C ALA A 137 7.29 -9.78 12.55
N ASP A 138 8.10 -9.02 13.28
CA ASP A 138 7.72 -8.37 14.53
C ASP A 138 7.39 -6.89 14.30
N ARG A 139 7.10 -6.17 15.39
CA ARG A 139 6.73 -4.75 15.42
C ARG A 139 7.63 -3.89 14.53
N ASP A 140 6.99 -3.13 13.65
CA ASP A 140 7.66 -2.23 12.73
C ASP A 140 7.17 -0.79 12.94
N PRO A 141 7.75 -0.06 13.92
CA PRO A 141 7.26 1.26 14.27
C PRO A 141 7.42 2.23 13.11
N MET A 142 6.34 2.99 12.87
CA MET A 142 6.33 4.06 11.90
C MET A 142 5.58 5.27 12.49
N PRO A 143 6.10 6.50 12.31
CA PRO A 143 5.40 7.72 12.70
C PRO A 143 4.11 7.88 11.89
N ARG A 144 3.13 8.59 12.47
CA ARG A 144 1.96 9.05 11.70
C ARG A 144 2.37 10.26 10.89
N GLY A 145 2.04 10.26 9.60
CA GLY A 145 2.41 11.37 8.73
C GLY A 145 1.74 11.35 7.38
N LEU A 146 1.91 12.48 6.69
CA LEU A 146 1.56 12.67 5.29
C LEU A 146 2.82 12.47 4.46
N PHE A 147 2.76 11.60 3.47
CA PHE A 147 3.86 11.39 2.55
C PHE A 147 3.76 12.38 1.39
N LYS A 148 4.90 12.97 1.02
CA LYS A 148 5.01 13.92 -0.09
C LYS A 148 5.91 13.33 -1.19
N PRO A 149 5.68 13.65 -2.47
CA PRO A 149 6.66 13.38 -3.51
C PRO A 149 8.00 14.03 -3.14
N ASP A 150 9.05 13.23 -3.08
CA ASP A 150 10.43 13.73 -2.91
C ASP A 150 11.06 13.96 -4.29
N ARG A 151 11.04 12.91 -5.12
CA ARG A 151 11.56 12.92 -6.49
C ARG A 151 10.68 12.13 -7.45
N CYS A 152 10.60 12.60 -8.68
CA CYS A 152 10.14 11.78 -9.79
C CYS A 152 11.25 10.79 -10.17
N ARG A 153 10.88 9.58 -10.60
CA ARG A 153 11.86 8.62 -11.13
C ARG A 153 12.07 8.90 -12.61
N ASP A 154 13.32 8.89 -13.04
CA ASP A 154 13.69 9.03 -14.46
C ASP A 154 13.39 7.75 -15.25
N GLU A 155 13.44 6.60 -14.58
CA GLU A 155 13.11 5.29 -15.13
C GLU A 155 12.00 4.64 -14.29
N LEU A 156 11.02 4.05 -14.99
CA LEU A 156 9.98 3.26 -14.34
C LEU A 156 10.54 1.90 -13.93
N PRO A 157 10.15 1.37 -12.76
CA PRO A 157 10.54 0.02 -12.38
C PRO A 157 9.97 -1.02 -13.34
N GLU A 158 10.62 -2.19 -13.43
CA GLU A 158 10.08 -3.34 -14.17
C GLU A 158 8.69 -3.68 -13.61
N ARG A 159 7.73 -3.95 -14.49
CA ARG A 159 6.36 -4.25 -14.08
C ARG A 159 6.31 -5.49 -13.19
N ALA A 160 5.41 -5.47 -12.21
CA ALA A 160 5.16 -6.60 -11.33
C ALA A 160 4.09 -7.52 -11.92
N TRP A 161 4.01 -8.74 -11.41
CA TRP A 161 3.02 -9.72 -11.84
C TRP A 161 1.65 -9.45 -11.20
N PRO A 162 0.54 -9.88 -11.84
CA PRO A 162 0.50 -10.63 -13.11
C PRO A 162 0.63 -9.76 -14.35
#